data_AF-A0AAV9C8U6-F1
#
_entry.id   AF-A0AAV9C8U6-F1
#
_cell.length_a   1.000
_cell.length_b   1.000
_cell.length_c   1.000
_cell.angle_alpha   90.00
_cell.angle_beta   90.00
_cell.angle_gamma   90.00
#
_symmetry.space_group_name_H-M   'P 1'
#
loop_
_entity.id
_entity.type
_entity.pdbx_description
1 polymer ?
#
loop_
_entity_poly.entity_id
_entity_poly.type
_entity_poly.pdbx_seq_one_letter_code
_entity_poly.pdbx_strand_id
1 'polypeptide(L)'
;MAALLVNMNAVAFMIKHGSGIVSVGMLEEDVERLRLPMMSLISDIEDLSSSASTVTVDAKTVTSTGVSAADRANTILELSSPDSKPEDFKRPGHVFPLKYRNGGVLKRAGHTEASVDLVTLAGLRPVSILSTIVDPE
;
A
#
# COMPACT_ATOMS: atom_id res chain seq x y z
N MET A 1 -7.39 1.27 6.58
CA MET A 1 -7.07 0.84 7.97
C MET A 1 -5.56 0.87 8.19
N ALA A 2 -5.07 0.81 9.42
CA ALA A 2 -3.64 0.70 9.70
C ALA A 2 -3.10 -0.66 9.23
N ALA A 3 -1.96 -0.67 8.52
CA ALA A 3 -1.40 -1.89 7.93
C ALA A 3 -0.92 -2.89 8.99
N LEU A 4 -0.36 -2.42 10.11
CA LEU A 4 0.13 -3.31 11.18
C LEU A 4 -0.98 -4.10 11.90
N LEU A 5 -2.24 -3.71 11.72
CA LEU A 5 -3.42 -4.38 12.30
C LEU A 5 -4.17 -5.22 11.27
N VAL A 6 -3.61 -5.38 10.07
CA VAL A 6 -4.26 -6.16 9.01
C VAL A 6 -4.35 -7.63 9.41
N ASN A 7 -5.43 -8.26 9.00
CA ASN A 7 -5.60 -9.70 9.06
C ASN A 7 -6.30 -10.19 7.79
N MET A 8 -6.32 -11.51 7.61
CA MET A 8 -6.95 -12.16 6.46
C MET A 8 -8.40 -11.73 6.26
N ASN A 9 -9.20 -11.61 7.33
CA ASN A 9 -10.61 -11.27 7.24
C ASN A 9 -10.82 -9.83 6.73
N ALA A 10 -9.98 -8.89 7.18
CA ALA A 10 -10.00 -7.52 6.69
C ALA A 10 -9.67 -7.44 5.20
N VAL A 11 -8.66 -8.17 4.74
CA VAL A 11 -8.31 -8.21 3.30
C VAL A 11 -9.42 -8.88 2.49
N ALA A 12 -9.97 -10.00 2.97
CA ALA A 12 -11.08 -10.68 2.32
C ALA A 12 -12.31 -9.75 2.17
N PHE A 13 -12.60 -8.94 3.20
CA PHE A 13 -13.64 -7.93 3.15
C PHE A 13 -13.35 -6.88 2.07
N MET A 14 -12.12 -6.34 2.01
CA MET A 14 -11.72 -5.37 0.98
C MET A 14 -11.77 -5.93 -0.44
N ILE A 15 -11.48 -7.22 -0.63
CA ILE A 15 -11.57 -7.89 -1.94
C ILE A 15 -13.04 -8.09 -2.33
N LYS A 16 -13.88 -8.52 -1.39
CA LYS A 16 -15.29 -8.81 -1.65
C LYS A 16 -16.12 -7.56 -1.97
N HIS A 17 -15.81 -6.44 -1.32
CA HIS A 17 -16.61 -5.22 -1.37
C HIS A 17 -15.90 -4.03 -2.03
N GLY A 18 -14.67 -4.21 -2.47
CA GLY A 18 -13.90 -3.19 -3.17
C GLY A 18 -13.49 -3.63 -4.56
N SER A 19 -12.64 -2.83 -5.20
CA SER A 19 -12.14 -3.07 -6.56
C SER A 19 -11.22 -4.29 -6.68
N GLY A 20 -10.90 -4.96 -5.56
CA GLY A 20 -9.87 -5.99 -5.50
C GLY A 20 -8.44 -5.46 -5.55
N ILE A 21 -8.23 -4.16 -5.78
CA ILE A 21 -6.93 -3.50 -5.77
C ILE A 21 -6.62 -3.06 -4.33
N VAL A 22 -5.82 -3.86 -3.63
CA VAL A 22 -5.40 -3.55 -2.26
C VAL A 22 -4.12 -2.72 -2.31
N SER A 23 -4.25 -1.45 -1.95
CA SER A 23 -3.15 -0.50 -1.98
C SER A 23 -2.60 -0.24 -0.59
N VAL A 24 -1.29 0.02 -0.49
CA VAL A 24 -0.58 0.27 0.77
C VAL A 24 0.05 1.64 0.72
N GLY A 25 -0.45 2.60 1.50
CA GLY A 25 0.16 3.93 1.62
C GLY A 25 1.37 3.90 2.53
N MET A 26 2.52 4.38 2.05
CA MET A 26 3.80 4.34 2.76
C MET A 26 4.54 5.67 2.64
N LEU A 27 5.29 6.05 3.67
CA LEU A 27 6.17 7.22 3.60
C LEU A 27 7.25 7.05 2.53
N GLU A 28 7.77 8.18 2.03
CA GLU A 28 8.85 8.18 1.04
C GLU A 28 10.09 7.45 1.53
N GLU A 29 10.47 7.63 2.80
CA GLU A 29 11.59 6.91 3.43
C GLU A 29 11.42 5.39 3.41
N ASP A 30 10.20 4.88 3.55
CA ASP A 30 9.90 3.45 3.52
C ASP A 30 9.96 2.91 2.09
N VAL A 31 9.43 3.67 1.13
CA VAL A 31 9.51 3.36 -0.30
C VAL A 31 10.97 3.29 -0.77
N GLU A 32 11.80 4.24 -0.34
CA GLU A 32 13.23 4.28 -0.62
C GLU A 32 13.98 3.13 0.04
N ARG A 33 13.75 2.90 1.34
CA ARG A 33 14.35 1.80 2.12
C ARG A 33 14.08 0.44 1.48
N LEU A 34 12.85 0.21 1.01
CA LEU A 34 12.42 -1.04 0.36
C LEU A 34 12.75 -1.11 -1.14
N ARG A 35 13.39 -0.06 -1.70
CA ARG A 35 13.74 0.07 -3.12
C ARG A 35 12.56 -0.25 -4.02
N LEU A 36 11.46 0.47 -3.83
CA LEU A 36 10.23 0.34 -4.61
C LEU A 36 10.18 1.44 -5.68
N PRO A 37 10.72 1.20 -6.90
CA PRO A 37 10.69 2.19 -7.96
C PRO A 37 9.25 2.54 -8.37
N MET A 38 9.04 3.78 -8.81
CA MET A 38 7.77 4.23 -9.37
C MET A 38 7.40 3.39 -10.59
N MET A 39 6.11 3.03 -10.71
CA MET A 39 5.64 2.19 -11.82
C MET A 39 5.61 2.96 -13.15
N SER A 40 5.26 4.23 -13.12
CA SER A 40 5.38 5.12 -14.29
C SER A 40 6.73 5.81 -14.27
N LEU A 41 7.46 5.70 -15.39
CA LEU A 41 8.67 6.48 -15.66
C LEU A 41 8.35 7.92 -16.14
N ILE A 42 7.09 8.19 -16.47
CA ILE A 42 6.64 9.49 -16.94
C ILE A 42 6.51 10.39 -15.71
N SER A 43 7.43 11.34 -15.63
CA SER A 43 7.56 12.38 -14.61
C SER A 43 6.62 13.56 -14.86
N ASP A 44 5.42 13.31 -15.40
CA ASP A 44 4.40 14.34 -15.57
C ASP A 44 3.71 14.56 -14.22
N ILE A 45 4.43 15.30 -13.37
CA ILE A 45 4.02 15.88 -12.09
C ILE A 45 2.84 16.86 -12.27
N GLU A 46 2.41 17.14 -13.51
CA GLU A 46 1.29 18.05 -13.80
C GLU A 46 -0.04 17.53 -13.28
N ASP A 47 -0.24 16.20 -13.19
CA ASP A 47 -1.44 15.67 -12.57
C ASP A 47 -1.22 15.39 -11.07
N LEU A 48 -1.39 16.44 -10.26
CA LEU A 48 -1.38 16.32 -8.81
C LEU A 48 -2.44 15.33 -8.28
N SER A 49 -3.45 14.98 -9.09
CA SER A 49 -4.46 13.99 -8.74
C SER A 49 -3.97 12.55 -8.90
N SER A 50 -2.97 12.30 -9.74
CA SER A 50 -2.46 10.96 -10.02
C SER A 50 -1.92 10.25 -8.77
N SER A 51 -2.22 8.95 -8.65
CA SER A 51 -1.73 8.11 -7.57
C SER A 51 -0.26 7.76 -7.81
N ALA A 52 0.59 8.01 -6.82
CA ALA A 52 2.01 7.70 -6.87
C ALA A 52 2.25 6.19 -6.61
N SER A 53 1.80 5.34 -7.53
CA SER A 53 1.99 3.89 -7.44
C SER A 53 3.42 3.46 -7.76
N THR A 54 3.98 2.59 -6.93
CA THR A 54 5.26 1.91 -7.17
C THR A 54 5.03 0.59 -7.87
N VAL A 55 6.12 -0.11 -8.22
CA VAL A 55 6.04 -1.53 -8.63
C VAL A 55 5.26 -2.34 -7.59
N THR A 56 4.43 -3.27 -8.06
CA THR A 56 3.67 -4.17 -7.19
C THR A 56 4.58 -5.22 -6.56
N VAL A 57 4.17 -5.74 -5.42
CA VAL A 57 4.97 -6.68 -4.63
C VAL A 57 4.14 -7.80 -4.04
N ASP A 58 4.81 -8.93 -3.84
CA ASP A 58 4.40 -10.00 -2.92
C ASP A 58 5.56 -10.27 -1.97
N ALA A 59 5.27 -10.60 -0.72
CA ALA A 59 6.27 -11.07 0.22
C ALA A 59 6.91 -12.39 -0.26
N LYS A 60 8.21 -12.59 -0.06
CA LYS A 60 8.89 -13.84 -0.40
C LYS A 60 8.45 -15.01 0.47
N THR A 61 8.02 -14.71 1.69
CA THR A 61 7.45 -15.68 2.63
C THR A 61 6.16 -16.31 2.11
N VAL A 62 5.50 -15.69 1.13
CA VAL A 62 4.38 -16.29 0.40
C VAL A 62 4.87 -17.44 -0.47
N THR A 63 4.38 -18.64 -0.15
CA THR A 63 4.70 -19.91 -0.82
C THR A 63 3.68 -20.30 -1.91
N SER A 64 2.54 -19.63 -1.95
CA SER A 64 1.45 -19.85 -2.90
C SER A 64 1.57 -18.92 -4.12
N THR A 65 0.45 -18.48 -4.69
CA THR A 65 0.36 -17.54 -5.82
C THR A 65 0.41 -16.07 -5.42
N GLY A 66 0.25 -15.70 -4.14
CA GLY A 66 0.23 -14.30 -3.69
C GLY A 66 -1.12 -13.59 -3.78
N VAL A 67 -2.09 -14.14 -4.51
CA VAL A 67 -3.37 -13.47 -4.74
C VAL A 67 -4.36 -13.61 -3.58
N SER A 68 -4.17 -14.60 -2.69
CA SER A 68 -5.16 -14.88 -1.64
C SER A 68 -5.22 -13.78 -0.58
N ALA A 69 -6.33 -13.71 0.16
CA ALA A 69 -6.48 -12.74 1.24
C ALA A 69 -5.41 -12.90 2.34
N ALA A 70 -5.01 -14.15 2.63
CA ALA A 70 -3.96 -14.44 3.60
C ALA A 70 -2.58 -14.00 3.09
N ASP A 71 -2.26 -14.28 1.82
CA ASP A 71 -0.96 -13.93 1.24
C ASP A 71 -0.77 -12.41 1.12
N ARG A 72 -1.83 -11.71 0.70
CA ARG A 72 -1.84 -10.25 0.66
C ARG A 72 -1.73 -9.67 2.06
N ALA A 73 -2.43 -10.22 3.07
CA ALA A 73 -2.29 -9.79 4.46
C ALA A 73 -0.84 -9.95 4.96
N ASN A 74 -0.20 -11.08 4.68
CA ASN A 74 1.21 -11.31 5.03
C ASN A 74 2.13 -10.29 4.35
N THR A 75 1.92 -10.04 3.05
CA THR A 75 2.69 -9.03 2.30
C THR A 75 2.52 -7.63 2.89
N ILE A 76 1.30 -7.26 3.28
CA ILE A 76 1.00 -5.97 3.92
C ILE A 76 1.69 -5.86 5.29
N LEU A 77 1.67 -6.93 6.10
CA LEU A 77 2.37 -6.95 7.38
C LEU A 77 3.88 -6.75 7.19
N GLU A 78 4.46 -7.41 6.20
CA GLU A 78 5.88 -7.31 5.89
C GLU A 78 6.23 -5.90 5.37
N LEU A 79 5.42 -5.30 4.49
CA LEU A 79 5.56 -3.89 4.11
C LEU A 79 5.45 -2.94 5.31
N SER A 80 4.61 -3.31 6.29
CA SER A 80 4.43 -2.55 7.52
C SER A 80 5.52 -2.79 8.57
N SER A 81 6.50 -3.66 8.33
CA SER A 81 7.60 -3.90 9.25
C SER A 81 8.75 -2.89 9.03
N PRO A 82 9.30 -2.30 10.11
CA PRO A 82 10.51 -1.48 10.02
C PRO A 82 11.75 -2.32 9.69
N ASP A 83 11.74 -3.61 9.99
CA ASP A 83 12.89 -4.51 9.82
C ASP A 83 12.98 -5.14 8.43
N SER A 84 11.91 -5.01 7.63
CA SER A 84 11.88 -5.56 6.28
C SER A 84 12.89 -4.89 5.35
N LYS A 85 13.36 -5.66 4.38
CA LYS A 85 14.41 -5.27 3.45
C LYS A 85 13.93 -5.44 2.01
N PRO A 86 14.55 -4.78 1.03
CA PRO A 86 14.20 -4.94 -0.38
C PRO A 86 14.18 -6.40 -0.84
N GLU A 87 15.06 -7.23 -0.28
CA GLU A 87 15.22 -8.64 -0.62
C GLU A 87 14.06 -9.51 -0.13
N ASP A 88 13.22 -9.01 0.78
CA ASP A 88 12.08 -9.75 1.33
C ASP A 88 10.88 -9.77 0.37
N PHE A 89 10.94 -8.99 -0.73
CA PHE A 89 9.83 -8.83 -1.67
C PHE A 89 10.16 -9.35 -3.07
N LYS A 90 9.18 -10.04 -3.67
CA LYS A 90 9.13 -10.38 -5.10
C LYS A 90 8.46 -9.22 -5.86
N ARG A 91 8.90 -8.99 -7.09
CA ARG A 91 8.40 -7.93 -7.99
C ARG A 91 8.25 -8.54 -9.40
N PRO A 92 7.09 -8.43 -10.08
CA PRO A 92 5.82 -7.87 -9.60
C PRO A 92 5.14 -8.77 -8.55
N GLY A 93 4.02 -8.30 -8.01
CA GLY A 93 3.10 -9.05 -7.15
C GLY A 93 1.68 -8.49 -7.12
N HIS A 94 0.92 -8.77 -6.08
CA HIS A 94 -0.53 -8.52 -6.00
C HIS A 94 -0.91 -7.39 -5.03
N VAL A 95 0.04 -6.86 -4.27
CA VAL A 95 -0.14 -5.68 -3.41
C VAL A 95 0.46 -4.45 -4.09
N PHE A 96 -0.22 -3.30 -3.95
CA PHE A 96 0.11 -2.05 -4.66
C PHE A 96 0.64 -0.98 -3.69
N PRO A 97 1.95 -0.88 -3.46
CA PRO A 97 2.48 0.19 -2.62
C PRO A 97 2.32 1.56 -3.31
N LEU A 98 1.93 2.55 -2.52
CA LEU A 98 1.69 3.93 -2.93
C LEU A 98 2.59 4.83 -2.11
N LYS A 99 3.33 5.72 -2.79
CA LYS A 99 4.17 6.71 -2.13
C LYS A 99 3.33 7.87 -1.61
N TYR A 100 3.40 8.11 -0.31
CA TYR A 100 2.85 9.29 0.36
C TYR A 100 3.60 10.55 -0.07
N ARG A 101 2.89 11.65 -0.30
CA ARG A 101 3.51 12.97 -0.50
C ARG A 101 3.71 13.68 0.85
N ASN A 102 4.96 14.02 1.15
CA ASN A 102 5.32 14.77 2.36
C ASN A 102 4.49 16.06 2.48
N GLY A 103 3.85 16.24 3.65
CA GLY A 103 2.87 17.30 3.91
C GLY A 103 1.41 16.83 3.86
N GLY A 104 1.16 15.57 3.51
CA GLY A 104 -0.12 14.90 3.70
C GLY A 104 -1.27 15.56 2.97
N VAL A 105 -2.46 15.51 3.56
CA VAL A 105 -3.69 16.07 2.96
C VAL A 105 -3.61 17.57 2.70
N LEU A 106 -2.75 18.29 3.42
CA LEU A 106 -2.49 19.71 3.19
C LEU A 106 -1.66 19.97 1.93
N LYS A 107 -0.86 18.99 1.50
CA LYS A 107 -0.08 19.04 0.26
C LYS A 107 -0.82 18.43 -0.93
N ARG A 108 -1.51 17.31 -0.72
CA ARG A 108 -2.34 16.62 -1.72
C ARG A 108 -3.57 16.03 -1.04
N ALA A 109 -4.75 16.48 -1.44
CA ALA A 109 -6.03 15.93 -0.98
C ALA A 109 -6.36 14.57 -1.65
N GLY A 110 -5.49 13.57 -1.46
CA GLY A 110 -5.62 12.23 -2.01
C GLY A 110 -5.92 11.17 -0.95
N HIS A 111 -6.48 10.03 -1.38
CA HIS A 111 -6.80 8.91 -0.48
C HIS A 111 -5.55 8.32 0.19
N THR A 112 -4.42 8.29 -0.51
CA THR A 112 -3.13 7.84 0.05
C THR A 112 -2.76 8.70 1.26
N GLU A 113 -2.69 10.02 1.09
CA GLU A 113 -2.34 10.97 2.15
C GLU A 113 -3.35 10.92 3.29
N ALA A 114 -4.65 10.97 2.99
CA ALA A 114 -5.69 10.90 4.01
C ALA A 114 -5.58 9.62 4.87
N SER A 115 -5.33 8.47 4.23
CA SER A 115 -5.22 7.21 4.95
C SER A 115 -3.97 7.12 5.83
N VAL A 116 -2.82 7.63 5.37
CA VAL A 116 -1.57 7.65 6.14
C VAL A 116 -1.64 8.66 7.28
N ASP A 117 -2.18 9.86 7.02
CA ASP A 117 -2.36 10.90 8.04
C ASP A 117 -3.30 10.41 9.16
N LEU A 118 -4.40 9.74 8.82
CA LEU A 118 -5.30 9.14 9.82
C LEU A 118 -4.60 8.10 10.70
N VAL A 119 -3.78 7.22 10.11
CA VAL A 119 -3.02 6.22 10.86
C VAL A 119 -1.96 6.88 11.76
N THR A 120 -1.32 7.94 11.26
CA THR A 120 -0.33 8.73 12.01
C THR A 120 -0.99 9.43 13.21
N LEU A 121 -2.15 10.05 13.01
CA LEU A 121 -2.93 10.71 14.08
C LEU A 121 -3.42 9.71 15.13
N ALA A 122 -3.62 8.44 14.77
CA ALA A 122 -3.95 7.37 15.70
C ALA A 122 -2.73 6.89 16.53
N GLY A 123 -1.54 7.48 16.37
CA GLY A 123 -0.33 7.10 17.08
C GLY A 123 0.28 5.77 16.61
N LEU A 124 -0.07 5.34 15.40
CA LEU A 124 0.38 4.08 14.81
C LEU A 124 1.46 4.33 13.76
N ARG A 125 2.20 3.27 13.38
CA ARG A 125 3.19 3.34 12.30
C ARG A 125 2.53 3.85 11.02
N PRO A 126 3.10 4.83 10.30
CA PRO A 126 2.48 5.54 9.18
C PRO A 126 2.43 4.71 7.88
N VAL A 127 1.87 3.52 7.98
CA VAL A 127 1.57 2.63 6.85
C VAL A 127 0.10 2.25 6.91
N SER A 128 -0.62 2.59 5.85
CA SER A 128 -2.05 2.38 5.73
C SER A 128 -2.36 1.38 4.63
N ILE A 129 -3.54 0.76 4.69
CA ILE A 129 -4.12 0.06 3.54
C ILE A 129 -5.49 0.64 3.18
N LEU A 130 -5.75 0.67 1.88
CA LEU A 130 -7.00 1.16 1.30
C LEU A 130 -7.39 0.34 0.06
N SER A 131 -8.69 0.32 -0.22
CA SER A 131 -9.30 -0.24 -1.43
C SER A 131 -10.51 0.63 -1.76
N THR A 132 -10.73 0.90 -3.04
CA THR A 132 -11.89 1.66 -3.50
C THR A 132 -13.12 0.77 -3.42
N ILE A 133 -14.18 1.24 -2.76
CA ILE A 133 -15.48 0.56 -2.78
C ILE A 133 -16.05 0.68 -4.19
N VAL A 134 -16.53 -0.42 -4.74
CA VAL A 134 -17.14 -0.47 -6.07
C VAL A 134 -18.61 -0.82 -5.89
N ASP A 135 -19.48 -0.01 -6.50
CA ASP A 135 -20.89 -0.34 -6.59
C ASP A 135 -21.07 -1.48 -7.61
N PRO A 136 -21.80 -2.55 -7.28
CA PRO A 136 -22.08 -3.64 -8.22
C PRO A 136 -22.93 -3.22 -9.45
N GLU A 137 -23.57 -2.05 -9.44
CA GLU A 137 -24.38 -1.53 -10.57
C GLU A 137 -23.59 -0.72 -11.62
#